data_AF-A0A3N5YBI0-F1
#
_entry.id   AF-A0A3N5YBI0-F1
#
_cell.length_a   1.000
_cell.length_b   1.000
_cell.length_c   1.000
_cell.angle_alpha   90.00
_cell.angle_beta   90.00
_cell.angle_gamma   90.00
#
_symmetry.space_group_name_H-M   'P 1'
#
loop_
_entity.id
_entity.type
_entity.pdbx_description
1 polymer ?
#
loop_
_entity_poly.entity_id
_entity_poly.type
_entity_poly.pdbx_seq_one_letter_code
_entity_poly.pdbx_strand_id
1 'polypeptide(L)'
;MTLAERLRSPAGAPIGEVFSFISQLYFRGKLAYASAFARGGGVFVITTSRGLVLPHEPVTVETLSEFASIDLRPANDAYTRPLEAGARLVADQLGPEGEVVLLGSIASDKYVEVLMRVFGTRLLFPSDFVGRGDMSRGGLMLRCVREGRELEYVPLSGAVRHGARPPKLIRVPGSRN
;
A
#
# COMPACT_ATOMS: atom_id res chain seq x y z
N MET A 1 11.73 -2.91 -24.58
CA MET A 1 10.28 -3.17 -24.63
C MET A 1 9.61 -2.22 -23.65
N THR A 2 8.61 -1.47 -24.10
CA THR A 2 7.84 -0.53 -23.27
C THR A 2 6.95 -1.28 -22.27
N LEU A 3 6.46 -0.57 -21.23
CA LEU A 3 5.52 -1.16 -20.27
C LEU A 3 4.25 -1.70 -20.94
N ALA A 4 3.72 -0.97 -21.94
CA ALA A 4 2.53 -1.38 -22.69
C ALA A 4 2.75 -2.66 -23.50
N GLU A 5 3.92 -2.81 -24.11
CA GLU A 5 4.28 -4.04 -24.83
C GLU A 5 4.41 -5.23 -23.86
N ARG A 6 5.09 -5.03 -22.72
CA ARG A 6 5.27 -6.08 -21.70
C ARG A 6 3.93 -6.56 -21.12
N LEU A 7 3.01 -5.64 -20.82
CA LEU A 7 1.68 -5.96 -20.29
C LEU A 7 0.83 -6.81 -21.24
N ARG A 8 1.05 -6.71 -22.56
CA ARG A 8 0.37 -7.52 -23.58
C ARG A 8 1.07 -8.85 -23.89
N SER A 9 2.25 -9.06 -23.30
CA SER A 9 2.99 -10.30 -23.45
C SER A 9 2.67 -11.27 -22.30
N PRO A 10 2.82 -12.59 -22.49
CA PRO A 10 2.66 -13.56 -21.41
C PRO A 10 3.60 -13.34 -20.21
N ALA A 11 4.75 -12.68 -20.43
CA ALA A 11 5.71 -12.39 -19.36
C ALA A 11 5.24 -11.28 -18.40
N GLY A 12 4.33 -10.40 -18.85
CA GLY A 12 3.81 -9.29 -18.06
C GLY A 12 4.85 -8.28 -17.57
N ALA A 13 4.45 -7.48 -16.59
CA ALA A 13 5.32 -6.55 -15.88
C ALA A 13 5.04 -6.57 -14.36
N PRO A 14 6.03 -6.30 -13.50
CA PRO A 14 5.83 -6.19 -12.06
C PRO A 14 4.69 -5.26 -11.67
N ILE A 15 3.79 -5.72 -10.80
CA ILE A 15 2.68 -4.89 -10.31
C ILE A 15 3.18 -3.58 -9.68
N GLY A 16 4.34 -3.59 -9.02
CA GLY A 16 4.94 -2.40 -8.43
C GLY A 16 5.31 -1.34 -9.48
N GLU A 17 5.78 -1.76 -10.66
CA GLU A 17 6.10 -0.88 -11.79
C GLU A 17 4.80 -0.33 -12.41
N VAL A 18 3.82 -1.21 -12.65
CA VAL A 18 2.52 -0.85 -13.23
C VAL A 18 1.77 0.14 -12.34
N PHE A 19 1.70 -0.13 -11.03
CA PHE A 19 1.01 0.73 -10.08
C PHE A 19 1.75 2.07 -9.89
N SER A 20 3.09 2.06 -9.97
CA SER A 20 3.90 3.29 -9.99
C SER A 20 3.66 4.14 -11.25
N PHE A 21 3.29 3.51 -12.36
CA PHE A 21 2.92 4.21 -13.59
C PHE A 21 1.53 4.85 -13.48
N ILE A 22 0.50 4.11 -13.02
CA ILE A 22 -0.88 4.62 -12.96
C ILE A 22 -1.16 5.56 -11.78
N SER A 23 -0.61 5.27 -10.60
CA SER A 23 -0.87 6.02 -9.36
C SER A 23 0.20 7.05 -9.03
N GLN A 24 1.17 7.23 -9.95
CA GLN A 24 2.19 8.27 -9.93
C GLN A 24 2.87 8.38 -8.55
N LEU A 25 2.96 9.59 -8.01
CA LEU A 25 3.69 9.91 -6.78
C LEU A 25 3.19 9.14 -5.56
N TYR A 26 1.89 8.83 -5.49
CA TYR A 26 1.33 8.20 -4.30
C TYR A 26 1.82 6.76 -4.15
N PHE A 27 1.69 5.94 -5.20
CA PHE A 27 2.17 4.56 -5.13
C PHE A 27 3.69 4.49 -5.13
N ARG A 28 4.37 5.33 -5.91
CA ARG A 28 5.84 5.42 -5.87
C ARG A 28 6.36 5.71 -4.47
N GLY A 29 5.74 6.65 -3.75
CA GLY A 29 6.10 6.95 -2.37
C GLY A 29 5.90 5.75 -1.44
N LYS A 30 4.76 5.04 -1.55
CA LYS A 30 4.50 3.82 -0.75
C LYS A 30 5.55 2.75 -0.98
N LEU A 31 5.83 2.42 -2.25
CA LEU A 31 6.77 1.38 -2.60
C LEU A 31 8.20 1.73 -2.17
N ALA A 32 8.65 2.96 -2.46
CA ALA A 32 9.98 3.40 -2.05
C ALA A 32 10.16 3.39 -0.52
N TYR A 33 9.15 3.85 0.21
CA TYR A 33 9.19 3.88 1.67
C TYR A 33 9.18 2.47 2.27
N ALA A 34 8.27 1.61 1.81
CA ALA A 34 8.20 0.22 2.27
C ALA A 34 9.51 -0.53 1.99
N SER A 35 10.09 -0.36 0.80
CA SER A 35 11.37 -0.97 0.45
C SER A 35 12.55 -0.45 1.29
N ALA A 36 12.51 0.80 1.75
CA ALA A 36 13.58 1.37 2.56
C ALA A 36 13.52 0.96 4.03
N PHE A 37 12.31 0.77 4.59
CA PHE A 37 12.12 0.65 6.04
C PHE A 37 11.51 -0.69 6.50
N ALA A 38 10.97 -1.53 5.62
CA ALA A 38 10.42 -2.82 6.03
C ALA A 38 11.53 -3.76 6.56
N ARG A 39 11.24 -4.44 7.67
CA ARG A 39 12.12 -5.41 8.34
C ARG A 39 11.42 -6.76 8.44
N GLY A 40 12.13 -7.86 8.18
CA GLY A 40 11.71 -9.23 8.50
C GLY A 40 10.56 -9.84 7.67
N GLY A 41 9.49 -9.09 7.37
CA GLY A 41 8.25 -9.61 6.75
C GLY A 41 8.00 -9.28 5.28
N GLY A 42 8.81 -8.39 4.69
CA GLY A 42 8.70 -8.02 3.27
C GLY A 42 7.66 -6.94 2.97
N VAL A 43 7.46 -6.67 1.69
CA VAL A 43 6.56 -5.63 1.17
C VAL A 43 5.46 -6.31 0.36
N PHE A 44 4.21 -5.90 0.57
CA PHE A 44 3.05 -6.44 -0.13
C PHE A 44 2.19 -5.35 -0.76
N VAL A 45 1.55 -5.70 -1.88
CA VAL A 45 0.57 -4.88 -2.58
C VAL A 45 -0.80 -5.52 -2.39
N ILE A 46 -1.76 -4.73 -1.89
CA ILE A 46 -3.17 -5.11 -1.81
C ILE A 46 -3.76 -5.03 -3.23
N THR A 47 -4.36 -6.13 -3.68
CA THR A 47 -5.07 -6.24 -4.95
C THR A 47 -6.56 -6.49 -4.73
N THR A 48 -7.37 -6.30 -5.77
CA THR A 48 -8.83 -6.43 -5.67
C THR A 48 -9.31 -7.87 -5.78
N SER A 49 -8.55 -8.79 -6.41
CA SER A 49 -8.96 -10.18 -6.63
C SER A 49 -7.97 -11.23 -6.10
N ARG A 50 -6.70 -10.87 -5.86
CA ARG A 50 -5.62 -11.81 -5.49
C ARG A 50 -5.09 -11.59 -4.08
N GLY A 51 -5.71 -10.71 -3.29
CA GLY A 51 -5.30 -10.42 -1.92
C GLY A 51 -3.96 -9.68 -1.85
N LEU A 52 -3.03 -10.17 -1.05
CA LEU A 52 -1.68 -9.62 -0.88
C LEU A 52 -0.70 -10.29 -1.85
N VAL A 53 -0.06 -9.51 -2.71
CA VAL A 53 0.96 -10.00 -3.66
C VAL A 53 2.28 -9.26 -3.49
N LEU A 54 3.37 -9.85 -3.97
CA LEU A 54 4.69 -9.20 -3.94
C LEU A 54 4.77 -8.09 -5.01
N PRO A 55 5.52 -7.00 -4.78
CA PRO A 55 5.69 -5.93 -5.76
C PRO A 55 6.28 -6.37 -7.10
N HIS A 56 7.00 -7.49 -7.12
CA HIS A 56 7.59 -8.08 -8.32
C HIS A 56 6.68 -9.09 -9.03
N GLU A 57 5.50 -9.37 -8.48
CA GLU A 57 4.51 -10.28 -9.10
C GLU A 57 4.15 -9.77 -10.50
N PRO A 58 4.33 -10.59 -11.56
CA PRO A 58 3.98 -10.19 -12.91
C PRO A 58 2.47 -10.03 -13.10
N VAL A 59 2.07 -8.94 -13.75
CA VAL A 59 0.68 -8.71 -14.17
C VAL A 59 0.62 -8.44 -15.67
N THR A 60 -0.49 -8.84 -16.29
CA THR A 60 -0.80 -8.63 -17.71
C THR A 60 -2.08 -7.80 -17.85
N VAL A 61 -2.47 -7.48 -19.09
CA VAL A 61 -3.77 -6.83 -19.37
C VAL A 61 -4.95 -7.64 -18.82
N GLU A 62 -4.88 -8.97 -18.89
CA GLU A 62 -5.91 -9.88 -18.38
C GLU A 62 -5.98 -9.80 -16.86
N THR A 63 -4.83 -9.79 -16.17
CA THR A 63 -4.77 -9.59 -14.72
C THR A 63 -5.35 -8.22 -14.31
N LEU A 64 -5.07 -7.16 -15.07
CA LEU A 64 -5.65 -5.84 -14.79
C LEU A 64 -7.17 -5.80 -15.05
N SER A 65 -7.64 -6.54 -16.05
CA SER A 65 -9.07 -6.68 -16.36
C SER A 65 -9.80 -7.46 -15.27
N GLU A 66 -9.17 -8.53 -14.75
CA GLU A 66 -9.62 -9.25 -13.56
C GLU A 66 -9.70 -8.30 -12.35
N PHE A 67 -8.67 -7.47 -12.13
CA PHE A 67 -8.70 -6.53 -11.01
C PHE A 67 -9.84 -5.51 -11.12
N ALA A 68 -10.11 -5.04 -12.32
CA ALA A 68 -11.16 -4.07 -12.60
C ALA A 68 -12.57 -4.65 -12.47
N SER A 69 -12.75 -5.98 -12.58
CA SER A 69 -14.06 -6.62 -12.53
C SER A 69 -14.56 -6.87 -11.10
N ILE A 70 -13.68 -6.77 -10.10
CA ILE A 70 -14.03 -7.04 -8.69
C ILE A 70 -14.42 -5.76 -7.94
N ASP A 71 -15.59 -5.83 -7.31
CA ASP A 71 -16.09 -4.79 -6.41
C ASP A 71 -15.40 -4.84 -5.03
N LEU A 72 -14.99 -3.68 -4.53
CA LEU A 72 -14.24 -3.52 -3.28
C LEU A 72 -15.11 -3.39 -2.02
N ARG A 73 -16.41 -3.69 -2.10
CA ARG A 73 -17.29 -3.69 -0.93
C ARG A 73 -16.85 -4.75 0.10
N PRO A 74 -16.89 -4.47 1.42
CA PRO A 74 -16.54 -5.44 2.47
C PRO A 74 -17.40 -6.72 2.47
N ALA A 75 -18.60 -6.68 1.89
CA ALA A 75 -19.48 -7.83 1.75
C ALA A 75 -19.17 -8.71 0.52
N ASN A 76 -18.21 -8.32 -0.33
CA ASN A 76 -17.85 -9.10 -1.52
C ASN A 76 -16.77 -10.14 -1.19
N ASP A 77 -17.17 -11.39 -1.05
CA ASP A 77 -16.26 -12.51 -0.76
C ASP A 77 -15.16 -12.69 -1.81
N ALA A 78 -15.41 -12.35 -3.08
CA ALA A 78 -14.39 -12.42 -4.13
C ALA A 78 -13.23 -11.44 -3.89
N TYR A 79 -13.47 -10.37 -3.13
CA TYR A 79 -12.45 -9.42 -2.69
C TYR A 79 -11.87 -9.77 -1.33
N THR A 80 -12.74 -10.04 -0.34
CA THR A 80 -12.30 -10.18 1.06
C THR A 80 -11.61 -11.51 1.35
N ARG A 81 -12.04 -12.61 0.73
CA ARG A 81 -11.48 -13.94 1.00
C ARG A 81 -10.01 -14.05 0.58
N PRO A 82 -9.58 -13.63 -0.63
CA PRO A 82 -8.17 -13.64 -1.00
C PRO A 82 -7.32 -12.70 -0.13
N LEU A 83 -7.87 -11.54 0.25
CA LEU A 83 -7.19 -10.58 1.11
C LEU A 83 -6.96 -11.15 2.52
N GLU A 84 -7.99 -11.75 3.11
CA GLU A 84 -7.89 -12.37 4.44
C GLU A 84 -6.92 -13.55 4.43
N ALA A 85 -6.97 -14.41 3.41
CA ALA A 85 -6.04 -15.51 3.26
C ALA A 85 -4.58 -15.03 3.19
N GLY A 86 -4.30 -14.04 2.34
CA GLY A 86 -2.96 -13.43 2.25
C GLY A 86 -2.53 -12.79 3.57
N ALA A 87 -3.43 -12.08 4.26
CA ALA A 87 -3.14 -11.46 5.55
C ALA A 87 -2.80 -12.50 6.63
N ARG A 88 -3.51 -13.64 6.67
CA ARG A 88 -3.22 -14.74 7.61
C ARG A 88 -1.85 -15.35 7.37
N LEU A 89 -1.48 -15.59 6.10
CA LEU A 89 -0.14 -16.08 5.76
C LEU A 89 0.96 -15.13 6.23
N VAL A 90 0.77 -13.81 6.06
CA VAL A 90 1.70 -12.80 6.56
C VAL A 90 1.76 -12.82 8.10
N ALA A 91 0.61 -12.93 8.78
CA ALA A 91 0.56 -12.99 10.23
C ALA A 91 1.31 -14.21 10.80
N ASP A 92 1.16 -15.37 10.14
CA ASP A 92 1.83 -16.61 10.55
C ASP A 92 3.34 -16.50 10.38
N GLN A 93 3.82 -15.89 9.29
CA GLN A 93 5.25 -15.68 9.04
C GLN A 93 5.90 -14.67 10.01
N LEU A 94 5.16 -13.61 10.36
CA LEU A 94 5.62 -12.58 11.28
C LEU A 94 5.66 -13.03 12.75
N GLY A 95 4.83 -14.02 13.10
CA GLY A 95 4.64 -14.45 14.48
C GLY A 95 3.83 -13.45 15.32
N PRO A 96 3.71 -13.70 16.64
CA PRO A 96 2.82 -12.95 17.52
C PRO A 96 3.27 -11.50 17.75
N GLU A 97 4.58 -11.23 17.73
CA GLU A 97 5.16 -9.91 18.00
C GLU A 97 5.38 -9.07 16.72
N GLY A 98 5.16 -9.64 15.54
CA GLY A 98 5.43 -8.93 14.29
C GLY A 98 4.37 -7.88 13.98
N GLU A 99 4.84 -6.70 13.58
CA GLU A 99 4.00 -5.54 13.24
C GLU A 99 3.77 -5.43 11.73
N VAL A 100 2.62 -4.88 11.34
CA VAL A 100 2.27 -4.63 9.93
C VAL A 100 1.91 -3.16 9.75
N VAL A 101 2.59 -2.48 8.83
CA VAL A 101 2.36 -1.05 8.56
C VAL A 101 1.55 -0.88 7.27
N LEU A 102 0.35 -0.30 7.40
CA LEU A 102 -0.53 0.03 6.29
C LEU A 102 -0.21 1.41 5.71
N LEU A 103 0.41 1.45 4.52
CA LEU A 103 0.71 2.70 3.81
C LEU A 103 -0.43 3.17 2.87
N GLY A 104 -1.51 2.39 2.78
CA GLY A 104 -2.70 2.67 1.95
C GLY A 104 -3.58 3.81 2.47
N SER A 105 -4.77 4.00 1.91
CA SER A 105 -5.77 4.92 2.47
C SER A 105 -6.32 4.35 3.79
N ILE A 106 -5.98 4.97 4.91
CA ILE A 106 -6.45 4.54 6.24
C ILE A 106 -7.93 4.87 6.48
N ALA A 107 -8.47 5.82 5.72
CA ALA A 107 -9.83 6.34 5.88
C ALA A 107 -10.91 5.45 5.23
N SER A 108 -10.53 4.42 4.48
CA SER A 108 -11.46 3.56 3.75
C SER A 108 -11.68 2.24 4.49
N ASP A 109 -12.94 1.89 4.77
CA ASP A 109 -13.26 0.64 5.47
C ASP A 109 -12.98 -0.63 4.63
N LYS A 110 -12.88 -0.48 3.30
CA LYS A 110 -12.73 -1.55 2.28
C LYS A 110 -11.78 -2.71 2.68
N TYR A 111 -10.51 -2.43 2.92
CA TYR A 111 -9.53 -3.42 3.40
C TYR A 111 -9.23 -3.28 4.88
N VAL A 112 -9.53 -2.13 5.49
CA VAL A 112 -9.23 -1.87 6.90
C VAL A 112 -9.93 -2.90 7.77
N GLU A 113 -11.21 -3.17 7.50
CA GLU A 113 -11.97 -4.14 8.30
C GLU A 113 -11.36 -5.55 8.22
N VAL A 114 -11.04 -6.02 7.01
CA VAL A 114 -10.44 -7.35 6.77
C VAL A 114 -9.09 -7.47 7.47
N LEU A 115 -8.21 -6.48 7.29
CA LEU A 115 -6.88 -6.49 7.89
C LEU A 115 -6.93 -6.36 9.41
N MET A 116 -7.86 -5.57 9.96
CA MET A 116 -8.05 -5.43 11.40
C MET A 116 -8.48 -6.75 12.07
N ARG A 117 -9.32 -7.57 11.42
CA ARG A 117 -9.71 -8.88 11.94
C ARG A 117 -8.52 -9.84 12.09
N VAL A 118 -7.48 -9.69 11.26
CA VAL A 118 -6.31 -10.57 11.25
C VAL A 118 -5.19 -10.04 12.15
N PHE A 119 -4.86 -8.76 12.03
CA PHE A 119 -3.67 -8.18 12.69
C PHE A 119 -4.00 -7.48 14.02
N GLY A 120 -5.25 -7.06 14.24
CA GLY A 120 -5.67 -6.38 15.47
C GLY A 120 -4.86 -5.11 15.74
N THR A 121 -4.35 -4.97 16.96
CA THR A 121 -3.54 -3.83 17.40
C THR A 121 -2.17 -3.73 16.73
N ARG A 122 -1.70 -4.80 16.08
CA ARG A 122 -0.43 -4.85 15.34
C ARG A 122 -0.54 -4.27 13.93
N LEU A 123 -1.75 -3.92 13.48
CA LEU A 123 -1.95 -3.15 12.27
C LEU A 123 -1.71 -1.68 12.57
N LEU A 124 -0.54 -1.19 12.15
CA LEU A 124 -0.11 0.18 12.37
C LEU A 124 -0.27 1.02 11.10
N PHE A 125 -0.19 2.34 11.26
CA PHE A 125 -0.06 3.27 10.15
C PHE A 125 0.75 4.50 10.59
N PRO A 126 1.35 5.26 9.65
CA PRO A 126 2.06 6.48 10.01
C PRO A 126 1.11 7.56 10.56
N SER A 127 1.35 8.04 11.77
CA SER A 127 0.50 9.05 12.43
C SER A 127 0.36 10.33 11.60
N ASP A 128 1.43 10.70 10.90
CA ASP A 128 1.50 11.81 9.95
C ASP A 128 0.51 11.71 8.78
N PHE A 129 -0.13 10.57 8.53
CA PHE A 129 -1.09 10.43 7.43
C PHE A 129 -2.43 11.09 7.72
N VAL A 130 -2.77 11.34 8.99
CA VAL A 130 -4.04 11.95 9.38
C VAL A 130 -4.20 13.32 8.72
N GLY A 131 -5.33 13.53 8.04
CA GLY A 131 -5.63 14.78 7.32
C GLY A 131 -4.82 15.01 6.04
N ARG A 132 -3.91 14.10 5.63
CA ARG A 132 -3.12 14.22 4.39
C ARG A 132 -3.78 13.50 3.21
N GLY A 133 -3.97 14.23 2.12
CA GLY A 133 -4.35 13.64 0.84
C GLY A 133 -3.23 12.80 0.21
N ASP A 134 -3.58 11.93 -0.75
CA ASP A 134 -2.71 10.92 -1.36
C ASP A 134 -1.37 11.45 -1.86
N MET A 135 -1.37 12.52 -2.64
CA MET A 135 -0.13 13.11 -3.17
C MET A 135 0.76 13.69 -2.07
N SER A 136 0.16 14.26 -1.02
CA SER A 136 0.92 14.75 0.14
C SER A 136 1.56 13.62 0.92
N ARG A 137 0.91 12.45 1.01
CA ARG A 137 1.47 11.26 1.65
C ARG A 137 2.61 10.70 0.81
N GLY A 138 2.42 10.60 -0.52
CA GLY A 138 3.46 10.20 -1.47
C GLY A 138 4.73 11.05 -1.36
N GLY A 139 4.58 12.38 -1.37
CA GLY A 139 5.69 13.31 -1.21
C GLY A 139 6.38 13.24 0.15
N LEU A 140 5.63 13.02 1.24
CA LEU A 140 6.19 12.85 2.58
C LEU A 140 7.07 11.60 2.63
N MET A 141 6.54 10.46 2.17
CA MET A 141 7.25 9.19 2.13
C MET A 141 8.57 9.28 1.35
N LEU A 142 8.56 9.93 0.18
CA LEU A 142 9.79 10.11 -0.61
C LEU A 142 10.84 11.01 0.09
N ARG A 143 10.41 12.01 0.86
CA ARG A 143 11.33 12.83 1.66
C ARG A 143 11.95 12.04 2.79
N CYS A 144 11.13 11.27 3.50
CA CYS A 144 11.57 10.36 4.55
C CYS A 144 12.63 9.38 4.03
N VAL A 145 12.40 8.76 2.86
CA VAL A 145 13.39 7.90 2.21
C VAL A 145 14.69 8.66 1.92
N ARG A 146 14.61 9.86 1.34
CA ARG A 146 15.80 10.68 1.03
C ARG A 146 16.57 11.11 2.29
N GLU A 147 15.85 11.35 3.39
CA GLU A 147 16.40 11.78 4.68
C GLU A 147 16.86 10.60 5.55
N GLY A 148 16.60 9.35 5.15
CA GLY A 148 16.83 8.17 5.98
C GLY A 148 15.98 8.15 7.26
N ARG A 149 14.83 8.84 7.26
CA ARG A 149 14.00 9.04 8.44
C ARG A 149 12.71 8.24 8.35
N GLU A 150 12.60 7.20 9.16
CA GLU A 150 11.38 6.43 9.35
C GLU A 150 10.31 7.28 10.08
N LEU A 151 9.05 7.13 9.70
CA LEU A 151 7.89 7.78 10.33
C LEU A 151 7.50 7.04 11.61
N GLU A 152 6.89 7.77 12.53
CA GLU A 152 6.26 7.18 13.72
C GLU A 152 4.97 6.46 13.34
N TYR A 153 4.82 5.23 13.83
CA TYR A 153 3.65 4.40 13.60
C TYR A 153 2.78 4.32 14.84
N VAL A 154 1.47 4.36 14.65
CA VAL A 154 0.48 4.18 15.71
C VAL A 154 -0.52 3.09 15.31
N PRO A 155 -1.11 2.37 16.29
CA PRO A 155 -2.14 1.37 16.01
C PRO A 155 -3.32 1.98 15.26
N LEU A 156 -3.82 1.27 14.26
CA LEU A 156 -5.04 1.65 13.55
C LEU A 156 -6.28 1.50 14.43
N SER A 157 -6.26 0.54 15.37
CA SER A 157 -7.30 0.35 16.38
C SER A 157 -7.48 1.59 17.24
N GLY A 158 -8.70 2.16 17.26
CA GLY A 158 -9.03 3.30 18.11
C GLY A 158 -8.44 4.65 17.65
N ALA A 159 -7.70 4.68 16.53
CA ALA A 159 -7.12 5.92 16.03
C ALA A 159 -8.15 6.82 15.35
N VAL A 160 -7.96 8.14 15.49
CA VAL A 160 -8.69 9.15 14.73
C VAL A 160 -8.16 9.15 13.30
N ARG A 161 -8.95 8.61 12.36
CA ARG A 161 -8.58 8.44 10.93
C ARG A 161 -8.81 9.69 10.08
N HIS A 162 -9.56 10.67 10.61
CA HIS A 162 -9.90 11.93 9.97
C HIS A 162 -9.48 13.10 10.87
N GLY A 163 -8.81 14.11 10.32
CA GLY A 163 -8.35 15.23 11.12
C GLY A 163 -8.04 16.48 10.29
N ALA A 164 -7.69 17.56 10.98
CA ALA A 164 -7.32 18.81 10.34
C ALA A 164 -6.15 18.60 9.36
N ARG A 165 -6.25 19.23 8.19
CA ARG A 165 -5.23 19.10 7.15
C ARG A 165 -3.91 19.70 7.65
N PRO A 166 -2.81 18.92 7.74
CA PRO A 166 -1.54 19.44 8.20
C PRO A 166 -0.93 20.40 7.17
N PRO A 167 0.09 21.20 7.57
CA PRO A 167 0.76 22.14 6.67
C PRO A 167 1.27 21.48 5.39
N LYS A 168 1.26 22.25 4.30
CA LYS A 168 1.84 21.81 3.02
C LYS A 168 3.31 21.50 3.22
N LEU A 169 3.76 20.43 2.56
CA LEU A 169 5.17 20.09 2.49
C LEU A 169 5.97 21.23 1.85
N ILE A 170 6.97 21.76 2.57
CA ILE A 170 7.84 22.86 2.10
C ILE A 170 8.50 22.44 0.78
N ARG A 171 8.46 23.27 -0.27
CA ARG A 171 9.10 22.91 -1.55
C ARG A 171 10.60 22.66 -1.36
N VAL A 172 11.10 21.55 -1.88
CA VAL A 172 12.54 21.29 -1.88
C VAL A 172 13.17 22.17 -2.97
N PRO A 173 14.16 23.01 -2.65
CA PRO A 173 14.91 23.75 -3.67
C PRO A 173 15.50 22.79 -4.71
N GLY A 174 15.25 23.03 -5.99
CA GLY A 174 15.86 22.27 -7.10
C GLY A 174 14.98 21.25 -7.83
N SER A 175 13.72 21.03 -7.43
CA SER A 175 12.79 20.21 -8.24
C SER A 175 12.19 21.04 -9.40
N ARG A 176 12.75 20.93 -10.61
CA ARG A 176 12.11 21.44 -11.84
C ARG A 176 11.10 20.39 -12.35
N ASN A 177 9.95 20.89 -12.79
CA ASN A 177 8.90 20.15 -13.49
C ASN A 177 9.44 19.43 -14.72
#